data_AF-A0A9E5LCD5-F1
#
_entry.id   AF-A0A9E5LCD5-F1
#
_cell.length_a   1.000
_cell.length_b   1.000
_cell.length_c   1.000
_cell.angle_alpha   90.00
_cell.angle_beta   90.00
_cell.angle_gamma   90.00
#
_symmetry.space_group_name_H-M   'P 1'
#
loop_
_entity.id
_entity.type
_entity.pdbx_description
1 polymer ?
#
loop_
_entity_poly.entity_id
_entity_poly.type
_entity_poly.pdbx_seq_one_letter_code
_entity_poly.pdbx_strand_id
1 'polypeptide(L)'
;MKNYYITYFLKFLLINFFIFINVNVNADANPDIWPFLKEQVFKERPISEDQNFLKIDGPKRASSGAQVPVTVSLSSNEHKIVKIYMYIDANPGQHAATYFLTDQSQEIKISTRIRMETDSFVRAIAETDQGELFMSIVPIRASGGCSGYMDVHDPELTKDLGKVILKADNNFVTSRIKHPNFTGLQKDLDSGGYIPEWIVKTIEFNHQGEKILAVENQISISQDPFLKFTTPNTLNGEVTITAKDTKGNEFNSSVKLN
;
A
#
# COMPACT_ATOMS: atom_id res chain seq x y z
N MET A 1 -39.97 -47.32 49.24
CA MET A 1 -39.01 -47.48 48.12
C MET A 1 -39.61 -47.04 46.78
N LYS A 2 -39.95 -45.74 46.60
CA LYS A 2 -40.42 -45.23 45.29
C LYS A 2 -40.09 -43.76 44.99
N ASN A 3 -39.49 -43.02 45.94
CA ASN A 3 -39.25 -41.57 45.78
C ASN A 3 -37.77 -41.16 45.66
N TYR A 4 -36.84 -42.11 45.47
CA TYR A 4 -35.40 -41.80 45.40
C TYR A 4 -34.81 -41.77 43.98
N TYR A 5 -35.55 -42.25 42.97
CA TYR A 5 -35.05 -42.37 41.60
C TYR A 5 -35.47 -41.22 40.67
N ILE A 6 -36.41 -40.37 41.07
CA ILE A 6 -36.89 -39.25 40.23
C ILE A 6 -35.97 -38.02 40.34
N THR A 7 -35.24 -37.88 41.44
CA THR A 7 -34.39 -36.70 41.71
C THR A 7 -33.03 -36.73 41.01
N TYR A 8 -32.58 -37.89 40.54
CA TYR A 8 -31.33 -38.03 39.79
C TYR A 8 -31.51 -38.00 38.27
N PHE A 9 -32.71 -38.27 37.76
CA PHE A 9 -32.99 -38.17 36.32
C PHE A 9 -33.13 -36.71 35.85
N LEU A 10 -33.65 -35.81 36.71
CA LEU A 10 -33.71 -34.38 36.39
C LEU A 10 -32.38 -33.62 36.56
N LYS A 11 -31.41 -34.17 37.29
CA LYS A 11 -30.07 -33.55 37.43
C LYS A 11 -29.12 -33.88 36.28
N PHE A 12 -29.43 -34.90 35.48
CA PHE A 12 -28.60 -35.27 34.32
C PHE A 12 -29.00 -34.54 33.02
N LEU A 13 -30.12 -33.81 33.01
CA LEU A 13 -30.60 -33.07 31.83
C LEU A 13 -30.25 -31.58 31.84
N LEU A 14 -29.47 -31.11 32.81
CA LEU A 14 -29.08 -29.70 32.99
C LEU A 14 -27.58 -29.43 32.79
N ILE A 15 -26.84 -30.40 32.27
CA ILE A 15 -25.40 -30.27 31.94
C ILE A 15 -25.22 -30.74 30.49
N ASN A 16 -25.81 -30.03 29.52
CA ASN A 16 -25.46 -30.16 28.09
C ASN A 16 -26.08 -29.02 27.27
N PHE A 17 -26.01 -27.80 27.80
CA PHE A 17 -26.24 -26.60 27.01
C PHE A 17 -25.05 -25.65 27.18
N PHE A 18 -23.83 -26.18 26.97
CA PHE A 18 -22.72 -25.33 26.59
C PHE A 18 -23.00 -24.88 25.17
N ILE A 19 -23.62 -23.71 25.08
CA ILE A 19 -23.77 -22.95 23.85
C ILE A 19 -22.37 -22.81 23.28
N PHE A 20 -22.09 -23.51 22.17
CA PHE A 20 -21.01 -23.13 21.27
C PHE A 20 -21.40 -21.78 20.69
N ILE A 21 -21.12 -20.71 21.43
CA ILE A 21 -21.01 -19.39 20.85
C ILE A 21 -19.76 -19.51 19.97
N ASN A 22 -19.97 -19.87 18.71
CA ASN A 22 -18.99 -19.63 17.67
C ASN A 22 -18.90 -18.11 17.57
N VAL A 23 -18.11 -17.50 18.45
CA VAL A 23 -17.61 -16.15 18.23
C VAL A 23 -16.77 -16.31 16.97
N ASN A 24 -17.36 -15.97 15.83
CA ASN A 24 -16.57 -15.77 14.62
C ASN A 24 -15.70 -14.55 14.91
N VAL A 25 -14.55 -14.77 15.57
CA VAL A 25 -13.48 -13.80 15.66
C VAL A 25 -12.89 -13.74 14.26
N ASN A 26 -13.57 -13.04 13.37
CA ASN A 26 -12.93 -12.54 12.17
C ASN A 26 -11.96 -11.47 12.67
N ALA A 27 -10.66 -11.69 12.50
CA ALA A 27 -9.67 -10.66 12.70
C ALA A 27 -9.83 -9.63 11.56
N ASP A 28 -10.84 -8.78 11.66
CA ASP A 28 -11.03 -7.63 10.79
C ASP A 28 -9.95 -6.57 11.09
N ALA A 29 -9.76 -5.63 10.16
CA ALA A 29 -8.81 -4.53 10.32
C ALA A 29 -8.98 -3.84 11.68
N ASN A 30 -7.89 -3.73 12.45
CA ASN A 30 -7.93 -3.17 13.80
C ASN A 30 -7.90 -1.63 13.78
N PRO A 31 -8.99 -0.95 14.20
CA PRO A 31 -9.04 0.52 14.22
C PRO A 31 -8.16 1.15 15.31
N ASP A 32 -7.77 0.38 16.35
CA ASP A 32 -7.06 0.90 17.52
C ASP A 32 -5.59 1.22 17.24
N ILE A 33 -5.06 0.82 16.08
CA ILE A 33 -3.67 1.10 15.69
C ILE A 33 -3.48 2.58 15.30
N TRP A 34 -4.49 3.16 14.63
CA TRP A 34 -4.36 4.48 14.02
C TRP A 34 -4.08 5.62 14.99
N PRO A 35 -4.73 5.73 16.18
CA PRO A 35 -4.42 6.79 17.13
C PRO A 35 -2.94 6.90 17.46
N PHE A 36 -2.27 5.77 17.72
CA PHE A 36 -0.84 5.73 18.04
C PHE A 36 0.03 6.07 16.83
N LEU A 37 -0.30 5.50 15.65
CA LEU A 37 0.42 5.79 14.41
C LEU A 37 0.32 7.29 14.07
N LYS A 38 -0.89 7.86 14.13
CA LYS A 38 -1.14 9.29 13.89
C LYS A 38 -0.28 10.16 14.81
N GLU A 39 -0.26 9.87 16.11
CA GLU A 39 0.56 10.61 17.08
C GLU A 39 2.05 10.53 16.72
N GLN A 40 2.55 9.35 16.36
CA GLN A 40 3.95 9.16 15.98
C GLN A 40 4.34 9.96 14.74
N VAL A 41 3.51 9.95 13.68
CA VAL A 41 3.90 10.47 12.35
C VAL A 41 3.40 11.87 12.07
N PHE A 42 2.26 12.27 12.63
CA PHE A 42 1.63 13.57 12.40
C PHE A 42 1.49 14.40 13.69
N LYS A 43 1.82 13.84 14.86
CA LYS A 43 1.69 14.50 16.16
C LYS A 43 0.24 14.97 16.39
N GLU A 44 0.09 16.17 16.95
CA GLU A 44 -1.21 16.78 17.24
C GLU A 44 -1.88 17.44 16.01
N ARG A 45 -1.31 17.32 14.81
CA ARG A 45 -1.89 17.94 13.61
C ARG A 45 -3.31 17.39 13.39
N PRO A 46 -4.32 18.27 13.23
CA PRO A 46 -5.66 17.83 12.88
C PRO A 46 -5.64 17.21 11.48
N ILE A 47 -6.43 16.16 11.30
CA ILE A 47 -6.62 15.48 10.01
C ILE A 47 -8.12 15.47 9.76
N SER A 48 -8.57 16.15 8.70
CA SER A 48 -9.97 16.17 8.32
C SER A 48 -10.31 14.92 7.50
N GLU A 49 -11.40 14.25 7.88
CA GLU A 49 -12.01 13.17 7.10
C GLU A 49 -13.25 13.65 6.33
N ASP A 50 -13.78 14.82 6.66
CA ASP A 50 -14.95 15.41 6.03
C ASP A 50 -14.54 16.17 4.76
N GLN A 51 -14.32 15.40 3.70
CA GLN A 51 -13.90 15.88 2.39
C GLN A 51 -14.33 14.88 1.30
N ASN A 52 -14.41 15.33 0.05
CA ASN A 52 -14.77 14.49 -1.10
C ASN A 52 -13.73 14.46 -2.24
N PHE A 53 -12.62 15.19 -2.08
CA PHE A 53 -11.61 15.34 -3.13
C PHE A 53 -10.49 14.30 -3.08
N LEU A 54 -10.25 13.67 -1.92
CA LEU A 54 -9.29 12.60 -1.73
C LEU A 54 -10.02 11.28 -1.46
N LYS A 55 -9.69 10.25 -2.24
CA LYS A 55 -10.25 8.91 -2.06
C LYS A 55 -9.17 7.84 -2.20
N ILE A 56 -9.12 6.89 -1.28
CA ILE A 56 -8.40 5.61 -1.46
C ILE A 56 -9.42 4.50 -1.73
N ASP A 57 -9.13 3.65 -2.70
CA ASP A 57 -9.93 2.48 -3.08
C ASP A 57 -9.06 1.23 -3.19
N GLY A 58 -9.67 0.07 -2.97
CA GLY A 58 -9.00 -1.24 -3.00
C GLY A 58 -10.01 -2.39 -2.94
N PRO A 59 -9.57 -3.64 -3.12
CA PRO A 59 -10.46 -4.79 -3.05
C PRO A 59 -10.92 -5.04 -1.61
N LYS A 60 -12.15 -5.55 -1.43
CA LYS A 60 -12.61 -6.03 -0.12
C LYS A 60 -11.72 -7.16 0.43
N ARG A 61 -11.23 -8.02 -0.45
CA ARG A 61 -10.26 -9.08 -0.16
C ARG A 61 -9.29 -9.21 -1.33
N ALA A 62 -8.00 -9.11 -1.07
CA ALA A 62 -6.96 -9.33 -2.07
C ALA A 62 -6.77 -10.83 -2.34
N SER A 63 -6.44 -11.18 -3.58
CA SER A 63 -6.07 -12.56 -3.94
C SER A 63 -4.70 -12.97 -3.41
N SER A 64 -3.81 -12.00 -3.16
CA SER A 64 -2.49 -12.19 -2.59
C SER A 64 -2.10 -10.96 -1.78
N GLY A 65 -1.57 -11.16 -0.56
CA GLY A 65 -1.01 -10.07 0.23
C GLY A 65 0.24 -9.45 -0.41
N ALA A 66 0.94 -10.14 -1.30
CA ALA A 66 2.16 -9.61 -1.93
C ALA A 66 1.90 -8.60 -3.07
N GLN A 67 0.68 -8.57 -3.63
CA GLN A 67 0.32 -7.80 -4.82
C GLN A 67 -1.10 -7.22 -4.69
N VAL A 68 -1.36 -6.43 -3.64
CA VAL A 68 -2.66 -5.81 -3.39
C VAL A 68 -2.82 -4.54 -4.24
N PRO A 69 -3.77 -4.48 -5.19
CA PRO A 69 -3.97 -3.28 -5.98
C PRO A 69 -4.71 -2.21 -5.16
N VAL A 70 -4.20 -0.98 -5.17
CA VAL A 70 -4.84 0.18 -4.54
C VAL A 70 -4.82 1.37 -5.48
N THR A 71 -5.81 2.27 -5.35
CA THR A 71 -5.87 3.50 -6.13
C THR A 71 -6.20 4.70 -5.25
N VAL A 72 -5.34 5.71 -5.26
CA VAL A 72 -5.61 7.03 -4.69
C VAL A 72 -6.16 7.93 -5.79
N SER A 73 -7.29 8.58 -5.56
CA SER A 73 -7.84 9.62 -6.43
C SER A 73 -7.82 10.96 -5.71
N LEU A 74 -7.26 11.97 -6.36
CA LEU A 74 -7.35 13.38 -5.99
C LEU A 74 -8.11 14.10 -7.11
N SER A 75 -9.26 14.70 -6.80
CA SER A 75 -9.98 15.60 -7.71
C SER A 75 -9.55 17.05 -7.51
N SER A 76 -9.83 17.89 -8.51
CA SER A 76 -9.73 19.34 -8.37
C SER A 76 -10.46 19.83 -7.12
N ASN A 77 -9.80 20.71 -6.38
CA ASN A 77 -10.28 21.28 -5.12
C ASN A 77 -9.56 22.63 -4.88
N GLU A 78 -9.92 23.32 -3.80
CA GLU A 78 -9.38 24.65 -3.47
C GLU A 78 -8.00 24.62 -2.82
N HIS A 79 -7.55 23.46 -2.33
CA HIS A 79 -6.25 23.30 -1.69
C HIS A 79 -5.19 22.87 -2.71
N LYS A 80 -3.98 23.44 -2.57
CA LYS A 80 -2.80 22.97 -3.29
C LYS A 80 -2.19 21.80 -2.53
N ILE A 81 -2.37 20.58 -3.02
CA ILE A 81 -1.81 19.36 -2.40
C ILE A 81 -0.36 19.19 -2.85
N VAL A 82 0.57 19.16 -1.91
CA VAL A 82 2.01 19.00 -2.18
C VAL A 82 2.49 17.58 -1.92
N LYS A 83 1.83 16.83 -1.01
CA LYS A 83 2.16 15.42 -0.75
C LYS A 83 0.91 14.58 -0.53
N ILE A 84 1.01 13.30 -0.87
CA ILE A 84 0.09 12.26 -0.41
C ILE A 84 0.92 11.16 0.26
N TYR A 85 0.62 10.88 1.52
CA TYR A 85 1.18 9.76 2.26
C TYR A 85 0.27 8.54 2.15
N MET A 86 0.84 7.35 1.98
CA MET A 86 0.11 6.08 2.06
C MET A 86 0.57 5.30 3.29
N TYR A 87 -0.36 4.97 4.18
CA TYR A 87 -0.12 4.17 5.36
C TYR A 87 -0.96 2.88 5.36
N ILE A 88 -0.41 1.83 5.95
CA ILE A 88 -1.06 0.53 6.15
C ILE A 88 -0.91 0.19 7.63
N ASP A 89 -1.99 0.36 8.40
CA ASP A 89 -1.94 0.38 9.87
C ASP A 89 -1.23 -0.84 10.46
N ALA A 90 -1.58 -2.05 10.04
CA ALA A 90 -1.08 -3.29 10.63
C ALA A 90 0.15 -3.89 9.93
N ASN A 91 0.78 -3.18 8.99
CA ASN A 91 2.01 -3.66 8.36
C ASN A 91 3.24 -3.41 9.26
N PRO A 92 4.26 -4.29 9.23
CA PRO A 92 5.54 -4.02 9.90
C PRO A 92 6.19 -2.71 9.43
N GLY A 93 6.13 -2.43 8.13
CA GLY A 93 6.44 -1.12 7.54
C GLY A 93 5.16 -0.34 7.27
N GLN A 94 4.68 0.42 8.26
CA GLN A 94 3.37 1.10 8.18
C GLN A 94 3.32 2.19 7.09
N HIS A 95 4.40 2.96 6.92
CA HIS A 95 4.52 3.92 5.82
C HIS A 95 4.86 3.18 4.53
N ALA A 96 3.99 3.24 3.52
CA ALA A 96 4.19 2.53 2.26
C ALA A 96 4.86 3.39 1.18
N ALA A 97 4.38 4.61 0.98
CA ALA A 97 4.95 5.56 0.04
C ALA A 97 4.54 7.00 0.36
N THR A 98 5.37 7.95 -0.07
CA THR A 98 5.02 9.37 -0.20
C THR A 98 5.04 9.75 -1.68
N TYR A 99 3.95 10.32 -2.17
CA TYR A 99 3.83 10.92 -3.48
C TYR A 99 4.01 12.43 -3.35
N PHE A 100 4.91 13.02 -4.11
CA PHE A 100 5.16 14.46 -4.17
C PHE A 100 4.50 15.01 -5.43
N LEU A 101 3.51 15.87 -5.23
CA LEU A 101 2.68 16.43 -6.28
C LEU A 101 3.24 17.78 -6.73
N THR A 102 2.93 18.15 -7.97
CA THR A 102 3.25 19.44 -8.59
C THR A 102 1.96 20.06 -9.11
N ASP A 103 2.04 21.25 -9.71
CA ASP A 103 0.88 21.88 -10.35
C ASP A 103 0.31 21.01 -11.49
N GLN A 104 1.11 20.07 -12.04
CA GLN A 104 0.68 19.12 -13.07
C GLN A 104 0.03 17.84 -12.51
N SER A 105 -0.17 17.74 -11.20
CA SER A 105 -0.77 16.57 -10.55
C SER A 105 -1.82 16.93 -9.50
N GLN A 106 -2.42 18.12 -9.59
CA GLN A 106 -3.52 18.56 -8.71
C GLN A 106 -4.89 17.91 -9.03
N GLU A 107 -4.96 17.14 -10.10
CA GLU A 107 -6.03 16.18 -10.36
C GLU A 107 -5.38 14.88 -10.86
N ILE A 108 -5.37 13.85 -10.03
CA ILE A 108 -4.55 12.65 -10.25
C ILE A 108 -5.20 11.38 -9.69
N LYS A 109 -5.13 10.28 -10.44
CA LYS A 109 -5.50 8.93 -10.00
C LYS A 109 -4.26 8.04 -10.01
N ILE A 110 -3.70 7.77 -8.85
CA ILE A 110 -2.49 6.95 -8.67
C ILE A 110 -2.90 5.51 -8.34
N SER A 111 -2.67 4.57 -9.25
CA SER A 111 -2.81 3.14 -9.02
C SER A 111 -1.45 2.48 -8.80
N THR A 112 -1.31 1.70 -7.74
CA THR A 112 -0.09 0.94 -7.43
C THR A 112 -0.43 -0.44 -6.87
N ARG A 113 0.61 -1.19 -6.48
CA ARG A 113 0.47 -2.46 -5.76
C ARG A 113 1.31 -2.43 -4.49
N ILE A 114 0.66 -2.76 -3.39
CA ILE A 114 1.25 -2.80 -2.06
C ILE A 114 1.34 -4.23 -1.55
N ARG A 115 2.23 -4.43 -0.59
CA ARG A 115 2.31 -5.62 0.25
C ARG A 115 1.45 -5.40 1.49
N MET A 116 0.68 -6.40 1.90
CA MET A 116 -0.08 -6.41 3.14
C MET A 116 0.18 -7.71 3.89
N GLU A 117 0.56 -7.60 5.16
CA GLU A 117 0.84 -8.77 6.00
C GLU A 117 -0.43 -9.40 6.57
N THR A 118 -1.41 -8.57 6.90
CA THR A 118 -2.68 -8.96 7.51
C THR A 118 -3.80 -8.00 7.12
N ASP A 119 -5.03 -8.32 7.50
CA ASP A 119 -6.20 -7.47 7.30
C ASP A 119 -5.94 -6.11 7.97
N SER A 120 -6.06 -5.02 7.19
CA SER A 120 -5.66 -3.69 7.65
C SER A 120 -6.49 -2.60 7.00
N PHE A 121 -6.55 -1.45 7.67
CA PHE A 121 -6.88 -0.20 7.02
C PHE A 121 -5.69 0.28 6.19
N VAL A 122 -6.00 0.75 4.98
CA VAL A 122 -5.07 1.51 4.13
C VAL A 122 -5.57 2.94 4.08
N ARG A 123 -4.67 3.88 4.35
CA ARG A 123 -4.96 5.30 4.48
C ARG A 123 -4.18 6.10 3.44
N ALA A 124 -4.86 7.02 2.79
CA ALA A 124 -4.21 8.10 2.04
C ALA A 124 -4.38 9.40 2.83
N ILE A 125 -3.29 10.12 3.07
CA ILE A 125 -3.31 11.42 3.74
C ILE A 125 -2.71 12.47 2.80
N ALA A 126 -3.50 13.43 2.37
CA ALA A 126 -3.04 14.57 1.58
C ALA A 126 -2.56 15.70 2.51
N GLU A 127 -1.41 16.29 2.19
CA GLU A 127 -0.87 17.47 2.84
C GLU A 127 -0.87 18.67 1.87
N THR A 128 -1.44 19.79 2.31
CA THR A 128 -1.46 21.04 1.55
C THR A 128 -0.16 21.81 1.67
N ASP A 129 0.05 22.80 0.81
CA ASP A 129 1.17 23.76 0.92
C ASP A 129 1.11 24.62 2.21
N GLN A 130 -0.04 24.71 2.86
CA GLN A 130 -0.23 25.32 4.19
C GLN A 130 -0.08 24.33 5.35
N GLY A 131 0.16 23.05 5.06
CA GLY A 131 0.30 22.00 6.07
C GLY A 131 -1.01 21.49 6.66
N GLU A 132 -2.15 21.72 6.00
CA GLU A 132 -3.42 21.08 6.36
C GLU A 132 -3.39 19.60 5.94
N LEU A 133 -4.06 18.73 6.70
CA LEU A 133 -4.11 17.31 6.43
C LEU A 133 -5.54 16.83 6.19
N PHE A 134 -5.70 16.02 5.15
CA PHE A 134 -6.96 15.40 4.78
C PHE A 134 -6.76 13.89 4.61
N MET A 135 -7.71 13.07 5.04
CA MET A 135 -7.57 11.62 4.98
C MET A 135 -8.73 10.96 4.24
N SER A 136 -8.39 9.86 3.56
CA SER A 136 -9.32 8.83 3.12
C SER A 136 -8.82 7.46 3.58
N ILE A 137 -9.75 6.54 3.86
CA ILE A 137 -9.48 5.22 4.42
C ILE A 137 -10.25 4.13 3.68
N VAL A 138 -9.64 2.97 3.51
CA VAL A 138 -10.30 1.75 3.01
C VAL A 138 -9.85 0.51 3.81
N PRO A 139 -10.77 -0.32 4.31
CA PRO A 139 -10.42 -1.62 4.88
C PRO A 139 -10.17 -2.65 3.77
N ILE A 140 -9.05 -3.36 3.84
CA ILE A 140 -8.69 -4.42 2.89
C ILE A 140 -8.32 -5.68 3.66
N ARG A 141 -8.93 -6.81 3.26
CA ARG A 141 -8.54 -8.13 3.76
C ARG A 141 -7.43 -8.74 2.91
N ALA A 142 -6.30 -9.08 3.50
CA ALA A 142 -5.12 -9.61 2.83
C ALA A 142 -4.20 -10.32 3.82
N SER A 143 -3.30 -11.19 3.36
CA SER A 143 -2.40 -11.90 4.26
C SER A 143 -1.08 -12.29 3.60
N GLY A 144 0.01 -12.26 4.38
CA GLY A 144 1.30 -12.88 4.05
C GLY A 144 2.08 -12.22 2.91
N GLY A 145 2.01 -10.89 2.79
CA GLY A 145 2.64 -10.14 1.71
C GLY A 145 4.03 -9.55 2.01
N CYS A 146 4.35 -9.32 3.28
CA CYS A 146 5.55 -8.59 3.70
C CYS A 146 6.65 -9.52 4.21
N SER A 147 6.27 -10.57 4.93
CA SER A 147 7.14 -11.64 5.42
C SER A 147 7.02 -12.91 4.55
N GLY A 148 7.85 -13.92 4.83
CA GLY A 148 7.80 -15.21 4.15
C GLY A 148 9.16 -15.72 3.71
N TYR A 149 9.18 -16.93 3.16
CA TYR A 149 10.38 -17.53 2.61
C TYR A 149 10.54 -17.22 1.13
N MET A 150 11.76 -16.98 0.69
CA MET A 150 12.12 -16.71 -0.70
C MET A 150 13.39 -17.49 -1.08
N ASP A 151 13.40 -18.01 -2.31
CA ASP A 151 14.64 -18.48 -2.94
C ASP A 151 15.39 -17.26 -3.48
N VAL A 152 16.41 -16.77 -2.77
CA VAL A 152 17.20 -15.61 -3.21
C VAL A 152 18.09 -15.91 -4.42
N HIS A 153 18.28 -17.19 -4.74
CA HIS A 153 19.10 -17.65 -5.86
C HIS A 153 18.28 -17.84 -7.14
N ASP A 154 16.95 -17.68 -7.09
CA ASP A 154 16.09 -17.71 -8.29
C ASP A 154 16.55 -16.63 -9.28
N PRO A 155 17.06 -17.03 -10.47
CA PRO A 155 17.55 -16.08 -11.46
C PRO A 155 16.43 -15.16 -11.98
N GLU A 156 15.15 -15.55 -11.90
CA GLU A 156 14.03 -14.71 -12.33
C GLU A 156 13.84 -13.47 -11.46
N LEU A 157 14.41 -13.42 -10.24
CA LEU A 157 14.38 -12.23 -9.38
C LEU A 157 15.23 -11.09 -9.96
N THR A 158 16.33 -11.43 -10.61
CA THR A 158 17.31 -10.45 -11.15
C THR A 158 17.43 -10.47 -12.67
N LYS A 159 16.81 -11.42 -13.35
CA LYS A 159 16.68 -11.38 -14.82
C LYS A 159 15.97 -10.09 -15.22
N ASP A 160 16.57 -9.36 -16.17
CA ASP A 160 16.11 -8.02 -16.58
C ASP A 160 16.07 -6.99 -15.43
N LEU A 161 16.84 -7.16 -14.34
CA LEU A 161 16.89 -6.20 -13.23
C LEU A 161 17.08 -4.76 -13.76
N GLY A 162 16.23 -3.85 -13.29
CA GLY A 162 16.26 -2.45 -13.69
C GLY A 162 15.57 -2.15 -15.02
N LYS A 163 15.08 -3.15 -15.74
CA LYS A 163 14.27 -2.91 -16.96
C LYS A 163 13.00 -2.16 -16.60
N VAL A 164 12.87 -0.97 -17.19
CA VAL A 164 11.69 -0.12 -17.03
C VAL A 164 10.79 -0.24 -18.25
N ILE A 165 9.54 -0.63 -18.02
CA ILE A 165 8.48 -0.55 -19.02
C ILE A 165 7.71 0.74 -18.75
N LEU A 166 8.03 1.80 -19.49
CA LEU A 166 7.30 3.07 -19.45
C LEU A 166 6.32 3.15 -20.62
N LYS A 167 5.08 3.55 -20.34
CA LYS A 167 4.06 3.88 -21.34
C LYS A 167 3.40 5.19 -20.95
N ALA A 168 3.18 6.05 -21.93
CA ALA A 168 2.36 7.24 -21.77
C ALA A 168 1.40 7.30 -22.96
N ASP A 169 0.14 7.61 -22.68
CA ASP A 169 -0.91 7.79 -23.68
C ASP A 169 -1.94 8.79 -23.17
N ASN A 170 -2.30 9.76 -23.99
CA ASN A 170 -3.18 10.87 -23.64
C ASN A 170 -2.80 11.50 -22.30
N ASN A 171 -3.62 11.29 -21.27
CA ASN A 171 -3.45 11.82 -19.93
C ASN A 171 -3.11 10.75 -18.89
N PHE A 172 -2.52 9.61 -19.30
CA PHE A 172 -2.08 8.56 -18.38
C PHE A 172 -0.63 8.14 -18.61
N VAL A 173 0.09 7.92 -17.53
CA VAL A 173 1.43 7.33 -17.49
C VAL A 173 1.35 6.00 -16.75
N THR A 174 2.07 4.99 -17.22
CA THR A 174 2.21 3.69 -16.56
C THR A 174 3.66 3.24 -16.59
N SER A 175 4.17 2.79 -15.45
CA SER A 175 5.49 2.18 -15.33
C SER A 175 5.42 0.83 -14.64
N ARG A 176 6.36 -0.04 -15.01
CA ARG A 176 6.76 -1.20 -14.22
C ARG A 176 8.28 -1.30 -14.25
N ILE A 177 8.90 -1.46 -13.09
CA ILE A 177 10.35 -1.60 -12.95
C ILE A 177 10.63 -3.04 -12.49
N LYS A 178 11.39 -3.81 -13.26
CA LYS A 178 11.80 -5.16 -12.84
C LYS A 178 12.75 -5.06 -11.64
N HIS A 179 12.29 -5.48 -10.46
CA HIS A 179 13.07 -5.36 -9.22
C HIS A 179 12.47 -6.26 -8.12
N PRO A 180 13.28 -7.03 -7.37
CA PRO A 180 12.78 -7.97 -6.37
C PRO A 180 12.02 -7.29 -5.22
N ASN A 181 12.40 -6.06 -4.86
CA ASN A 181 11.87 -5.33 -3.70
C ASN A 181 11.85 -6.20 -2.44
N PHE A 182 13.04 -6.62 -2.00
CA PHE A 182 13.19 -7.36 -0.75
C PHE A 182 12.94 -6.43 0.43
N THR A 183 12.08 -6.89 1.35
CA THR A 183 11.52 -6.05 2.42
C THR A 183 12.41 -5.91 3.65
N GLY A 184 13.50 -6.68 3.75
CA GLY A 184 14.24 -6.84 5.01
C GLY A 184 13.61 -7.85 5.98
N LEU A 185 12.38 -8.31 5.70
CA LEU A 185 11.58 -9.17 6.59
C LEU A 185 11.40 -10.59 6.05
N GLN A 186 11.70 -10.79 4.77
CA GLN A 186 11.68 -12.10 4.13
C GLN A 186 12.89 -12.92 4.58
N LYS A 187 12.72 -14.24 4.67
CA LYS A 187 13.78 -15.19 4.98
C LYS A 187 14.25 -15.90 3.73
N ASP A 188 15.55 -16.09 3.63
CA ASP A 188 16.16 -16.95 2.63
C ASP A 188 15.81 -18.42 2.93
N LEU A 189 15.34 -19.14 1.91
CA LEU A 189 15.03 -20.56 2.00
C LEU A 189 16.25 -21.42 2.36
N ASP A 190 17.44 -21.03 1.92
CA ASP A 190 18.64 -21.83 2.08
C ASP A 190 19.30 -21.58 3.45
N SER A 191 19.62 -20.32 3.77
CA SER A 191 20.28 -19.98 5.03
C SER A 191 19.32 -19.86 6.22
N GLY A 192 18.03 -19.64 5.99
CA GLY A 192 17.04 -19.30 7.01
C GLY A 192 17.20 -17.89 7.59
N GLY A 193 18.21 -17.13 7.16
CA GLY A 193 18.48 -15.76 7.58
C GLY A 193 17.55 -14.74 6.92
N TYR A 194 17.49 -13.53 7.47
CA TYR A 194 16.75 -12.42 6.85
C TYR A 194 17.47 -11.90 5.61
N ILE A 195 16.72 -11.68 4.55
CA ILE A 195 17.20 -11.09 3.30
C ILE A 195 17.30 -9.59 3.51
N PRO A 196 18.48 -8.97 3.30
CA PRO A 196 18.64 -7.53 3.46
C PRO A 196 17.66 -6.73 2.60
N GLU A 197 17.19 -5.60 3.12
CA GLU A 197 16.32 -4.69 2.39
C GLU A 197 16.98 -4.26 1.06
N TRP A 198 16.23 -4.40 -0.02
CA TRP A 198 16.63 -3.92 -1.33
C TRP A 198 15.40 -3.57 -2.14
N ILE A 199 15.07 -2.28 -2.18
CA ILE A 199 13.85 -1.75 -2.82
C ILE A 199 14.19 -0.62 -3.80
N VAL A 200 13.34 -0.43 -4.81
CA VAL A 200 13.30 0.82 -5.57
C VAL A 200 12.80 1.93 -4.64
N LYS A 201 13.70 2.79 -4.21
CA LYS A 201 13.48 3.80 -3.16
C LYS A 201 12.83 5.07 -3.69
N THR A 202 13.31 5.61 -4.80
CA THR A 202 12.77 6.85 -5.39
C THR A 202 12.40 6.64 -6.86
N ILE A 203 11.34 7.33 -7.30
CA ILE A 203 10.94 7.39 -8.71
C ILE A 203 10.54 8.83 -9.03
N GLU A 204 11.07 9.41 -10.10
CA GLU A 204 10.68 10.71 -10.62
C GLU A 204 10.15 10.56 -12.05
N PHE A 205 9.03 11.22 -12.32
CA PHE A 205 8.42 11.33 -13.65
C PHE A 205 8.46 12.77 -14.11
N ASN A 206 8.97 13.01 -15.32
CA ASN A 206 9.02 14.34 -15.92
C ASN A 206 8.31 14.34 -17.27
N HIS A 207 7.68 15.46 -17.62
CA HIS A 207 7.09 15.75 -18.93
C HIS A 207 7.75 17.02 -19.47
N GLN A 208 8.38 16.91 -20.65
CA GLN A 208 9.17 17.99 -21.25
C GLN A 208 10.24 18.59 -20.31
N GLY A 209 10.84 17.76 -19.46
CA GLY A 209 11.84 18.18 -18.48
C GLY A 209 11.27 18.74 -17.17
N GLU A 210 9.95 18.96 -17.08
CA GLU A 210 9.28 19.44 -15.88
C GLU A 210 8.70 18.28 -15.07
N LYS A 211 8.80 18.37 -13.74
CA LYS A 211 8.35 17.29 -12.83
C LYS A 211 6.83 17.21 -12.79
N ILE A 212 6.30 16.00 -13.02
CA ILE A 212 4.86 15.72 -12.90
C ILE A 212 4.56 15.12 -11.54
N LEU A 213 5.37 14.13 -11.13
CA LEU A 213 5.18 13.35 -9.92
C LEU A 213 6.53 12.78 -9.49
N ALA A 214 6.81 12.84 -8.19
CA ALA A 214 7.87 12.05 -7.58
C ALA A 214 7.31 11.12 -6.50
N VAL A 215 8.00 10.02 -6.24
CA VAL A 215 7.58 9.01 -5.28
C VAL A 215 8.77 8.59 -4.44
N GLU A 216 8.60 8.57 -3.13
CA GLU A 216 9.49 7.86 -2.21
C GLU A 216 8.77 6.62 -1.69
N ASN A 217 9.27 5.44 -2.05
CA ASN A 217 8.74 4.16 -1.61
C ASN A 217 9.38 3.71 -0.29
N GLN A 218 8.69 2.79 0.39
CA GLN A 218 9.21 2.01 1.50
C GLN A 218 8.98 0.51 1.21
N ILE A 219 9.29 -0.34 2.20
CA ILE A 219 9.25 -1.80 2.08
C ILE A 219 7.86 -2.40 1.79
N SER A 220 6.78 -1.62 1.96
CA SER A 220 5.42 -2.07 1.68
C SER A 220 5.01 -1.95 0.21
N ILE A 221 5.92 -1.53 -0.70
CA ILE A 221 5.67 -1.60 -2.15
C ILE A 221 6.02 -2.99 -2.69
N SER A 222 5.13 -3.53 -3.52
CA SER A 222 5.26 -4.87 -4.11
C SER A 222 6.51 -5.04 -4.98
N GLN A 223 6.93 -6.30 -5.15
CA GLN A 223 7.86 -6.70 -6.21
C GLN A 223 7.40 -6.20 -7.57
N ASP A 224 8.37 -5.88 -8.41
CA ASP A 224 8.19 -5.24 -9.71
C ASP A 224 7.34 -3.97 -9.61
N PRO A 225 7.83 -2.92 -8.91
CA PRO A 225 7.09 -1.69 -8.63
C PRO A 225 6.28 -1.22 -9.82
N PHE A 226 4.96 -1.18 -9.61
CA PHE A 226 3.99 -0.75 -10.60
C PHE A 226 3.41 0.59 -10.16
N LEU A 227 3.40 1.54 -11.09
CA LEU A 227 2.71 2.81 -10.91
C LEU A 227 1.95 3.16 -12.18
N LYS A 228 0.69 3.53 -12.04
CA LYS A 228 -0.09 4.17 -13.09
C LYS A 228 -0.68 5.45 -12.53
N PHE A 229 -0.59 6.56 -13.26
CA PHE A 229 -1.25 7.79 -12.84
C PHE A 229 -1.86 8.57 -13.99
N THR A 230 -2.87 9.38 -13.69
CA THR A 230 -3.41 10.38 -14.62
C THR A 230 -2.71 11.73 -14.50
N THR A 231 -2.82 12.54 -15.52
CA THR A 231 -2.56 13.98 -15.49
C THR A 231 -3.85 14.75 -15.79
N PRO A 232 -3.99 16.00 -15.31
CA PRO A 232 -5.14 16.85 -15.63
C PRO A 232 -5.18 17.20 -17.13
N ASN A 233 -4.00 17.37 -17.74
CA ASN A 233 -3.85 17.73 -19.14
C ASN A 233 -3.28 16.56 -19.96
N THR A 234 -3.61 16.54 -21.26
CA THR A 234 -3.00 15.62 -22.22
C THR A 234 -1.50 15.85 -22.32
N LEU A 235 -0.74 14.76 -22.26
CA LEU A 235 0.69 14.73 -22.43
C LEU A 235 1.06 14.74 -23.93
N ASN A 236 2.14 15.42 -24.26
CA ASN A 236 2.71 15.50 -25.61
C ASN A 236 4.24 15.55 -25.53
N GLY A 237 4.95 15.22 -26.60
CA GLY A 237 6.42 15.22 -26.54
C GLY A 237 6.97 14.18 -25.56
N GLU A 238 8.04 14.49 -24.83
CA GLU A 238 8.75 13.48 -24.05
C GLU A 238 8.25 13.33 -22.62
N VAL A 239 8.07 12.09 -22.18
CA VAL A 239 7.90 11.70 -20.77
C VAL A 239 9.08 10.82 -20.36
N THR A 240 9.72 11.16 -19.25
CA THR A 240 10.85 10.41 -18.70
C THR A 240 10.55 9.85 -17.32
N ILE A 241 11.24 8.77 -16.97
CA ILE A 241 11.25 8.18 -15.64
C ILE A 241 12.69 7.95 -15.22
N THR A 242 13.00 8.32 -13.98
CA THR A 242 14.27 8.02 -13.30
C THR A 242 13.95 7.37 -11.96
N ALA A 243 14.50 6.19 -11.70
CA ALA A 243 14.31 5.47 -10.45
C ALA A 243 15.65 5.11 -9.82
N LYS A 244 15.70 5.07 -8.48
CA LYS A 244 16.90 4.66 -7.72
C LYS A 244 16.55 3.63 -6.67
N ASP A 245 17.38 2.61 -6.52
CA ASP A 245 17.25 1.62 -5.46
C ASP A 245 18.11 1.96 -4.22
N THR A 246 17.91 1.21 -3.14
CA THR A 246 18.67 1.39 -1.89
C THR A 246 20.15 1.00 -1.99
N LYS A 247 20.59 0.37 -3.08
CA LYS A 247 22.00 0.06 -3.38
C LYS A 247 22.66 1.13 -4.26
N GLY A 248 21.93 2.17 -4.65
CA GLY A 248 22.42 3.26 -5.49
C GLY A 248 22.38 2.98 -6.99
N ASN A 249 21.75 1.88 -7.43
CA ASN A 249 21.53 1.66 -8.86
C ASN A 249 20.48 2.64 -9.37
N GLU A 250 20.67 3.13 -10.60
CA GLU A 250 19.75 4.04 -11.26
C GLU A 250 19.16 3.39 -12.52
N PHE A 251 17.84 3.53 -12.70
CA PHE A 251 17.08 2.97 -13.82
C PHE A 251 16.33 4.09 -14.53
N ASN A 252 16.56 4.23 -15.84
CA ASN A 252 16.02 5.34 -16.63
C ASN A 252 15.26 4.82 -17.86
N SER A 253 14.23 5.55 -18.28
CA SER A 253 13.54 5.30 -19.55
C SER A 253 12.84 6.58 -20.02
N SER A 254 12.54 6.65 -21.32
CA SER A 254 11.72 7.71 -21.89
C SER A 254 10.77 7.17 -22.96
N VAL A 255 9.68 7.89 -23.17
CA VAL A 255 8.72 7.66 -24.25
C VAL A 255 8.35 9.01 -24.85
N LYS A 256 8.19 9.04 -26.17
CA LYS A 256 7.77 10.25 -26.89
C LYS A 256 6.36 10.06 -27.42
N LEU A 257 5.46 10.95 -27.02
CA LEU A 257 4.11 11.09 -27.55
C LEU A 257 4.13 12.03 -28.76
N ASN A 258 3.22 11.78 -29.70
CA ASN A 258 3.01 12.62 -30.88
C ASN A 258 2.23 13.90 -30.53
#